data_AF-A0A819YUY8-F1
#
_entry.id   AF-A0A819YUY8-F1
#
_cell.length_a   1.000
_cell.length_b   1.000
_cell.length_c   1.000
_cell.angle_alpha   90.00
_cell.angle_beta   90.00
_cell.angle_gamma   90.00
#
_symmetry.space_group_name_H-M   'P 1'
#
loop_
_entity.id
_entity.type
_entity.pdbx_description
1 polymer ?
#
loop_
_entity_poly.entity_id
_entity_poly.type
_entity_poly.pdbx_seq_one_letter_code
_entity_poly.pdbx_strand_id
1 'polypeptide(L)'
;MTVPVILKFWLFIIFIIPSILCSIFYLHYFLIHRTFRQSLHNHVIILILSFGLIYMITDIIWYIHYYRTNAPLVSTPMFCQIWAYIDIAGFVSIIMLTAWASIERHILIFHPNLFSTKLKRLIFHYLPLIISSIYPLIFFFIIFFILPCDIPVDYTAETCALGFCTSTHPVLAIWDSWADNIIPIFTIVIFSIALIGRIWYSKYRMGQRFQWRNYKKMAFQLLSISFLYFFICWPSTILYTAYTFGLSYDIGSDYFINSFYFSYFITLLTPFVSIVALPELRGKFQPLLRLYRRRRPTVVPETIGMTRSKDRRTAERTGTGAVVG
;
A
#
# COMPACT_ATOMS: atom_id res chain seq x y z
N MET A 1 -24.44 -11.67 -8.51
CA MET A 1 -23.71 -12.87 -8.06
C MET A 1 -22.70 -12.44 -7.00
N THR A 2 -22.98 -12.78 -5.75
CA THR A 2 -22.10 -12.50 -4.61
C THR A 2 -20.97 -13.52 -4.54
N VAL A 3 -19.79 -13.09 -4.07
CA VAL A 3 -18.68 -14.01 -3.80
C VAL A 3 -19.08 -14.92 -2.64
N PRO A 4 -18.97 -16.26 -2.77
CA PRO A 4 -19.34 -17.17 -1.69
C PRO A 4 -18.58 -16.87 -0.40
N VAL A 5 -19.29 -16.89 0.74
CA VAL A 5 -18.73 -16.57 2.07
C VAL A 5 -17.50 -17.42 2.39
N ILE A 6 -17.53 -18.72 2.06
CA ILE A 6 -16.39 -19.62 2.25
C ILE A 6 -15.15 -19.19 1.47
N LEU A 7 -15.33 -18.64 0.27
CA LEU A 7 -14.24 -18.13 -0.54
C LEU A 7 -13.68 -16.83 0.04
N LYS A 8 -14.57 -15.93 0.52
CA LYS A 8 -14.16 -14.70 1.22
C LYS A 8 -13.27 -15.01 2.43
N PHE A 9 -13.69 -15.97 3.26
CA PHE A 9 -12.95 -16.44 4.43
C PHE A 9 -11.53 -16.92 4.08
N TRP A 10 -11.39 -17.84 3.12
CA TRP A 10 -10.10 -18.41 2.76
C TRP A 10 -9.17 -17.37 2.14
N LEU A 11 -9.69 -16.49 1.27
CA LEU A 11 -8.88 -15.44 0.68
C LEU A 11 -8.34 -14.48 1.74
N PHE A 12 -9.16 -14.03 2.69
CA PHE A 12 -8.68 -13.18 3.78
C PHE A 12 -7.57 -13.86 4.60
N ILE A 13 -7.73 -15.14 4.96
CA ILE A 13 -6.69 -15.88 5.71
C ILE A 13 -5.37 -15.97 4.93
N ILE A 14 -5.44 -16.30 3.64
CA ILE A 14 -4.24 -16.47 2.79
C ILE A 14 -3.44 -15.17 2.71
N PHE A 15 -4.10 -14.02 2.64
CA PHE A 15 -3.43 -12.73 2.51
C PHE A 15 -3.08 -12.09 3.85
N ILE A 16 -3.91 -12.22 4.90
CA ILE A 16 -3.70 -11.54 6.18
C ILE A 16 -2.44 -12.03 6.91
N ILE A 17 -2.20 -13.34 6.96
CA ILE A 17 -1.06 -13.92 7.68
C ILE A 17 0.27 -13.37 7.13
N PRO A 18 0.57 -13.50 5.82
CA PRO A 18 1.80 -12.94 5.28
C PRO A 18 1.81 -11.40 5.31
N SER A 19 0.66 -10.74 5.20
CA SER A 19 0.58 -9.28 5.27
C SER A 19 0.97 -8.74 6.65
N ILE A 20 0.45 -9.33 7.73
CA ILE A 20 0.82 -8.97 9.11
C ILE A 20 2.31 -9.19 9.36
N LEU A 21 2.85 -10.35 8.94
CA LEU A 21 4.27 -10.66 9.09
C LEU A 21 5.14 -9.63 8.35
N CYS A 22 4.75 -9.28 7.12
CA CYS A 22 5.42 -8.25 6.33
C CYS A 22 5.36 -6.88 7.03
N SER A 23 4.19 -6.44 7.49
CA SER A 23 4.01 -5.16 8.18
C SER A 23 4.83 -5.06 9.47
N ILE A 24 4.81 -6.10 10.32
CA ILE A 24 5.60 -6.13 11.56
C ILE A 24 7.09 -6.06 11.23
N PHE A 25 7.56 -6.89 10.30
CA PHE A 25 8.97 -6.87 9.89
C PHE A 25 9.39 -5.49 9.36
N TYR A 26 8.54 -4.85 8.55
CA TYR A 26 8.78 -3.53 8.00
C TYR A 26 8.85 -2.44 9.07
N LEU A 27 7.83 -2.36 9.92
CA LEU A 27 7.77 -1.39 11.00
C LEU A 27 8.96 -1.55 11.93
N HIS A 28 9.29 -2.79 12.31
CA HIS A 28 10.47 -3.08 13.11
C HIS A 28 11.76 -2.58 12.46
N TYR A 29 11.96 -2.88 11.17
CA TYR A 29 13.14 -2.44 10.41
C TYR A 29 13.25 -0.91 10.34
N PHE A 30 12.14 -0.22 10.06
CA PHE A 30 12.09 1.25 9.99
C PHE A 30 12.34 1.91 11.34
N LEU A 31 11.80 1.35 12.42
CA LEU A 31 11.91 1.92 13.76
C LEU A 31 13.32 1.75 14.35
N ILE A 32 13.98 0.61 14.09
CA ILE A 32 15.32 0.33 14.62
C ILE A 32 16.39 1.14 13.90
N HIS A 33 16.34 1.20 12.57
CA HIS A 33 17.41 1.83 11.81
C HIS A 33 17.23 3.35 11.72
N ARG A 34 18.05 4.07 12.48
CA ARG A 34 18.05 5.55 12.57
C ARG A 34 18.07 6.25 11.20
N THR A 35 18.82 5.74 10.23
CA THR A 35 18.92 6.32 8.88
C THR A 35 17.58 6.32 8.15
N PHE A 36 16.81 5.23 8.24
CA PHE A 36 15.50 5.16 7.63
C PHE A 36 14.49 6.02 8.38
N ARG A 37 14.53 6.00 9.72
CA ARG A 37 13.67 6.86 10.55
C ARG A 37 13.90 8.35 10.33
N GLN A 38 15.09 8.78 9.92
CA GLN A 38 15.37 10.20 9.66
C GLN A 38 14.93 10.66 8.27
N SER A 39 14.58 9.74 7.38
CA SER A 39 14.14 10.09 6.03
C SER A 39 12.66 10.45 6.02
N LEU A 40 12.33 11.66 5.58
CA LEU A 40 10.97 12.23 5.64
C LEU A 40 9.94 11.31 4.99
N HIS A 41 10.24 10.80 3.80
CA HIS A 41 9.33 9.95 3.07
C HIS A 41 8.97 8.63 3.77
N ASN A 42 9.81 8.15 4.69
CA ASN A 42 9.53 6.94 5.45
C ASN A 42 8.51 7.20 6.55
N HIS A 43 8.34 8.43 7.04
CA HIS A 43 7.35 8.75 8.07
C HIS A 43 5.92 8.42 7.61
N VAL A 44 5.56 8.81 6.38
CA VAL A 44 4.23 8.50 5.83
C VAL A 44 4.03 7.00 5.69
N ILE A 45 5.05 6.28 5.21
CA ILE A 45 4.99 4.82 5.05
C ILE A 45 4.85 4.13 6.42
N ILE A 46 5.56 4.59 7.44
CA ILE A 46 5.43 4.08 8.81
C ILE A 46 4.00 4.27 9.30
N LEU A 47 3.39 5.43 9.08
CA LEU A 47 2.00 5.68 9.47
C LEU A 47 1.02 4.79 8.70
N ILE A 48 1.13 4.71 7.37
CA ILE A 48 0.29 3.83 6.54
C ILE A 48 0.39 2.37 7.01
N LEU A 49 1.60 1.87 7.26
CA LEU A 49 1.82 0.51 7.76
C LEU A 49 1.30 0.31 9.18
N SER A 50 1.38 1.33 10.04
CA SER A 50 0.87 1.27 11.42
C SER A 50 -0.65 1.20 11.43
N PHE A 51 -1.32 2.10 10.70
CA PHE A 51 -2.78 2.07 10.54
C PHE A 51 -3.23 0.77 9.86
N GLY A 52 -2.55 0.36 8.78
CA GLY A 52 -2.84 -0.91 8.11
C GLY A 52 -2.65 -2.12 9.02
N LEU A 53 -1.63 -2.13 9.89
CA LEU A 53 -1.45 -3.21 10.87
C LEU A 53 -2.58 -3.24 11.88
N ILE A 54 -2.94 -2.09 12.48
CA ILE A 54 -4.07 -1.98 13.42
C ILE A 54 -5.33 -2.51 12.75
N TYR A 55 -5.62 -2.02 11.54
CA TYR A 55 -6.77 -2.42 10.75
C TYR A 55 -6.81 -3.92 10.46
N MET A 56 -5.68 -4.53 10.13
CA MET A 56 -5.61 -5.98 9.93
C MET A 56 -5.85 -6.78 11.21
N ILE A 57 -5.31 -6.36 12.35
CA ILE A 57 -5.46 -7.10 13.63
C ILE A 57 -6.81 -6.88 14.30
N THR A 58 -7.55 -5.84 13.94
CA THR A 58 -8.90 -5.59 14.43
C THR A 58 -9.93 -6.00 13.39
N ASP A 59 -10.13 -5.16 12.38
CA ASP A 59 -11.24 -5.23 11.44
C ASP A 59 -11.21 -6.52 10.58
N ILE A 60 -10.10 -6.81 9.91
CA ILE A 60 -10.02 -8.01 9.04
C ILE A 60 -10.19 -9.30 9.86
N ILE A 61 -9.66 -9.37 11.09
CA ILE A 61 -9.88 -10.53 11.97
C ILE A 61 -11.35 -10.68 12.33
N TRP A 62 -12.06 -9.58 12.61
CA TRP A 62 -13.49 -9.61 12.88
C TRP A 62 -14.32 -10.02 11.66
N TYR A 63 -13.94 -9.58 10.46
CA TYR A 63 -14.52 -10.08 9.21
C TYR A 63 -14.29 -11.58 8.99
N ILE A 64 -13.08 -12.09 9.26
CA ILE A 64 -12.79 -13.52 9.17
C ILE A 64 -13.66 -14.32 10.14
N HIS A 65 -13.84 -13.80 11.37
CA HIS A 65 -14.76 -14.40 12.33
C HIS A 65 -16.20 -14.41 11.79
N TYR A 66 -16.67 -13.26 11.31
CA TYR A 66 -18.00 -13.11 10.74
C TYR A 66 -18.24 -14.07 9.56
N TYR A 67 -17.31 -14.18 8.61
CA TYR A 67 -17.45 -15.12 7.49
C TYR A 67 -17.43 -16.60 7.91
N ARG A 68 -16.93 -16.91 9.11
CA ARG A 68 -16.99 -18.27 9.65
C ARG A 68 -18.31 -18.55 10.37
N THR A 69 -18.84 -17.59 11.11
CA THR A 69 -19.97 -17.79 12.04
C THR A 69 -21.29 -17.20 11.55
N ASN A 70 -21.25 -16.34 10.51
CA ASN A 70 -22.34 -15.44 10.09
C ASN A 70 -22.87 -14.56 11.25
N ALA A 71 -22.00 -14.20 12.19
CA ALA A 71 -22.32 -13.35 13.32
C ALA A 71 -21.11 -12.51 13.73
N PRO A 72 -21.29 -11.29 14.28
CA PRO A 72 -20.20 -10.51 14.84
C PRO A 72 -19.57 -11.24 16.03
N LEU A 73 -18.33 -10.86 16.37
CA LEU A 73 -17.62 -11.43 17.51
C LEU A 73 -18.40 -11.27 18.83
N VAL A 74 -19.06 -10.13 19.00
CA VAL A 74 -19.95 -9.83 20.12
C VAL A 74 -21.22 -9.17 19.57
N SER A 75 -22.38 -9.78 19.83
CA SER A 75 -23.68 -9.28 19.34
C SER A 75 -24.24 -8.18 20.24
N THR A 76 -23.51 -7.09 20.40
CA THR A 76 -23.98 -5.89 21.13
C THR A 76 -23.93 -4.66 20.22
N PRO A 77 -24.84 -3.67 20.40
CA PRO A 77 -24.82 -2.45 19.59
C PRO A 77 -23.50 -1.69 19.69
N MET A 78 -22.94 -1.62 20.91
CA MET A 78 -21.67 -0.94 21.17
C MET A 78 -20.51 -1.60 20.41
N PHE A 79 -20.45 -2.94 20.35
CA PHE A 79 -19.40 -3.62 19.57
C PHE A 79 -19.53 -3.30 18.08
N CYS A 80 -20.74 -3.35 17.53
CA CYS A 80 -20.98 -3.03 16.12
C CYS A 80 -20.62 -1.57 15.79
N GLN A 81 -20.91 -0.61 16.68
CA GLN A 81 -20.51 0.78 16.53
C GLN A 81 -18.98 0.95 16.54
N ILE A 82 -18.29 0.32 17.49
CA ILE A 82 -16.82 0.32 17.56
C ILE A 82 -16.24 -0.31 16.30
N TRP A 83 -16.82 -1.42 15.83
CA TRP A 83 -16.37 -2.09 14.62
C TRP A 83 -16.51 -1.18 13.40
N ALA A 84 -17.70 -0.65 13.14
CA ALA A 84 -17.94 0.26 12.02
C ALA A 84 -17.06 1.52 12.07
N TYR A 85 -16.83 2.08 13.26
CA TYR A 85 -15.90 3.20 13.46
C TYR A 85 -14.47 2.83 13.06
N ILE A 86 -13.95 1.70 13.54
CA ILE A 86 -12.59 1.24 13.24
C ILE A 86 -12.45 0.94 11.74
N ASP A 87 -13.46 0.32 11.13
CA ASP A 87 -13.49 -0.01 9.71
C ASP A 87 -13.36 1.28 8.87
N ILE A 88 -14.30 2.21 9.05
CA ILE A 88 -14.35 3.39 8.19
C ILE A 88 -13.22 4.37 8.51
N ALA A 89 -13.01 4.70 9.79
CA ALA A 89 -11.98 5.67 10.16
C ALA A 89 -10.58 5.15 9.82
N GLY A 90 -10.33 3.85 10.05
CA GLY A 90 -9.06 3.21 9.70
C GLY A 90 -8.81 3.23 8.19
N PHE A 91 -9.80 2.83 7.39
CA PHE A 91 -9.69 2.82 5.93
C PHE A 91 -9.48 4.23 5.36
N VAL A 92 -10.26 5.22 5.83
CA VAL A 92 -10.15 6.62 5.39
C VAL A 92 -8.81 7.24 5.84
N SER A 93 -8.31 6.92 7.03
CA SER A 93 -6.96 7.36 7.43
C SER A 93 -5.89 6.83 6.46
N ILE A 94 -5.98 5.56 6.03
CA ILE A 94 -5.01 4.97 5.10
C ILE A 94 -5.12 5.61 3.71
N ILE A 95 -6.33 5.89 3.20
CA ILE A 95 -6.51 6.55 1.89
C ILE A 95 -6.01 7.99 1.91
N MET A 96 -6.32 8.76 2.96
CA MET A 96 -5.87 10.14 3.10
C MET A 96 -4.34 10.23 3.25
N LEU A 97 -3.73 9.34 4.04
CA LEU A 97 -2.28 9.25 4.16
C LEU A 97 -1.62 8.89 2.82
N THR A 98 -2.25 8.02 2.02
CA THR A 98 -1.76 7.66 0.68
C THR A 98 -1.88 8.82 -0.31
N ALA A 99 -2.98 9.59 -0.24
CA ALA A 99 -3.15 10.82 -1.00
C ALA A 99 -2.07 11.84 -0.65
N TRP A 100 -1.83 12.05 0.64
CA TRP A 100 -0.75 12.91 1.12
C TRP A 100 0.63 12.40 0.67
N ALA A 101 0.91 11.10 0.78
CA ALA A 101 2.16 10.50 0.30
C ALA A 101 2.41 10.80 -1.18
N SER A 102 1.35 10.88 -1.98
CA SER A 102 1.41 11.20 -3.41
C SER A 102 1.78 12.66 -3.67
N ILE A 103 1.18 13.58 -2.91
CA ILE A 103 1.53 15.00 -2.94
C ILE A 103 2.97 15.20 -2.45
N GLU A 104 3.31 14.69 -1.26
CA GLU A 104 4.60 14.89 -0.61
C GLU A 104 5.76 14.41 -1.50
N ARG A 105 5.63 13.24 -2.16
CA ARG A 105 6.66 12.75 -3.08
C ARG A 105 6.88 13.68 -4.26
N HIS A 106 5.81 14.27 -4.79
CA HIS A 106 5.92 15.27 -5.85
C HIS A 106 6.71 16.50 -5.36
N ILE A 107 6.37 17.00 -4.17
CA ILE A 107 7.04 18.16 -3.57
C ILE A 107 8.52 17.84 -3.26
N LEU A 108 8.83 16.68 -2.67
CA LEU A 108 10.20 16.28 -2.32
C LEU A 108 11.12 16.17 -3.53
N ILE A 109 10.59 15.68 -4.67
CA ILE A 109 11.39 15.49 -5.89
C ILE A 109 11.61 16.80 -6.64
N PHE A 110 10.57 17.62 -6.78
CA PHE A 110 10.63 18.82 -7.63
C PHE A 110 10.93 20.12 -6.85
N HIS A 111 10.68 20.13 -5.55
CA HIS A 111 10.80 21.30 -4.70
C HIS A 111 11.52 21.00 -3.37
N PRO A 112 12.76 20.44 -3.39
CA PRO A 112 13.47 20.05 -2.16
C PRO A 112 13.72 21.24 -1.21
N ASN A 113 13.79 22.46 -1.75
CA ASN A 113 13.97 23.71 -0.97
C ASN A 113 12.79 24.00 -0.02
N LEU A 114 11.63 23.35 -0.21
CA LEU A 114 10.51 23.44 0.72
C LEU A 114 10.73 22.63 2.00
N PHE A 115 11.79 21.83 2.10
CA PHE A 115 12.12 21.04 3.29
C PHE A 115 13.45 21.42 3.96
N SER A 116 14.03 22.56 3.53
CA SER A 116 15.36 22.99 3.97
C SER A 116 15.40 23.46 5.43
N THR A 117 14.33 24.09 5.92
CA THR A 117 14.26 24.60 7.30
C THR A 117 13.30 23.77 8.16
N LYS A 118 13.50 23.80 9.49
CA LYS A 118 12.63 23.09 10.46
C LYS A 118 11.19 23.55 10.37
N LEU A 119 10.95 24.86 10.24
CA LEU A 119 9.60 25.42 10.12
C LEU A 119 8.90 24.95 8.83
N LYS A 120 9.60 25.02 7.69
CA LYS A 120 9.02 24.55 6.43
C LYS A 120 8.73 23.05 6.48
N ARG A 121 9.61 22.26 7.11
CA ARG A 121 9.35 20.83 7.35
C ARG A 121 8.15 20.61 8.27
N LEU A 122 7.94 21.41 9.32
CA LEU A 122 6.74 21.33 10.14
C LEU A 122 5.47 21.53 9.30
N ILE A 123 5.46 22.57 8.46
CA ILE A 123 4.30 22.97 7.66
C ILE A 123 4.03 22.03 6.48
N PHE A 124 5.06 21.64 5.73
CA PHE A 124 4.92 20.86 4.49
C PHE A 124 5.11 19.35 4.68
N HIS A 125 5.42 18.87 5.88
CA HIS A 125 5.60 17.44 6.15
C HIS A 125 4.74 16.98 7.32
N TYR A 126 4.99 17.52 8.51
CA TYR A 126 4.39 16.99 9.74
C TYR A 126 2.93 17.41 9.93
N LEU A 127 2.59 18.68 9.65
CA LEU A 127 1.22 19.18 9.82
C LEU A 127 0.21 18.43 8.94
N PRO A 128 0.44 18.22 7.63
CA PRO A 128 -0.48 17.46 6.78
C PRO A 128 -0.58 16.00 7.20
N LEU A 129 0.54 15.38 7.61
CA LEU A 129 0.53 14.02 8.17
C LEU A 129 -0.36 13.90 9.42
N ILE A 130 -0.24 14.85 10.34
CA ILE A 130 -1.05 14.90 11.56
C ILE A 130 -2.52 15.10 11.20
N ILE A 131 -2.82 16.07 10.33
CA ILE A 131 -4.20 16.34 9.89
C ILE A 131 -4.80 15.10 9.22
N SER A 132 -4.14 14.53 8.21
CA SER A 132 -4.63 13.33 7.49
C SER A 132 -4.79 12.09 8.40
N SER A 133 -4.05 12.01 9.50
CA SER A 133 -4.19 10.90 10.46
C SER A 133 -5.31 11.13 11.46
N ILE A 134 -5.42 12.34 12.01
CA ILE A 134 -6.33 12.64 13.14
C ILE A 134 -7.73 13.01 12.65
N TYR A 135 -7.85 13.71 11.51
CA TYR A 135 -9.14 14.17 11.01
C TYR A 135 -10.15 13.03 10.82
N PRO A 136 -9.84 11.89 10.16
CA PRO A 136 -10.83 10.82 9.97
C PRO A 136 -11.25 10.20 11.31
N LEU A 137 -10.31 10.04 12.25
CA LEU A 137 -10.60 9.51 13.58
C LEU A 137 -11.59 10.41 14.33
N ILE A 138 -11.36 11.72 14.36
CA ILE A 138 -12.27 12.64 15.04
C ILE A 138 -13.63 12.70 14.33
N PHE A 139 -13.63 12.84 13.00
CA PHE A 139 -14.84 12.98 12.22
C PHE A 139 -15.78 11.77 12.40
N PHE A 140 -15.27 10.55 12.22
CA PHE A 140 -16.07 9.35 12.40
C PHE A 140 -16.39 9.08 13.86
N PHE A 141 -15.56 9.50 14.83
CA PHE A 141 -15.93 9.40 16.24
C PHE A 141 -17.17 10.24 16.55
N ILE A 142 -17.24 11.47 16.01
CA ILE A 142 -18.43 12.34 16.15
C ILE A 142 -19.66 11.66 15.53
N ILE A 143 -19.53 11.14 14.31
CA ILE A 143 -20.65 10.48 13.60
C ILE A 143 -21.15 9.26 14.36
N PHE A 144 -20.27 8.39 14.84
CA PHE A 144 -20.69 7.12 15.46
C PHE A 144 -21.14 7.26 16.92
N PHE A 145 -20.51 8.14 17.70
CA PHE A 145 -20.74 8.19 19.16
C PHE A 145 -21.48 9.42 19.64
N ILE A 146 -21.39 10.56 18.94
CA ILE A 146 -22.00 11.82 19.37
C ILE A 146 -23.31 12.09 18.63
N LEU A 147 -23.39 11.71 17.35
CA LEU A 147 -24.57 11.85 16.52
C LEU A 147 -25.16 10.46 16.18
N PRO A 148 -25.62 9.66 17.15
CA PRO A 148 -26.21 8.37 16.85
C PRO A 148 -27.54 8.53 16.10
N CYS A 149 -27.78 7.64 15.15
CA CYS A 149 -29.08 7.51 14.50
C CYS A 149 -29.80 6.26 15.03
N ASP A 150 -31.12 6.35 15.19
CA ASP A 150 -31.97 5.25 15.63
C ASP A 150 -32.22 4.24 14.49
N ILE A 151 -31.14 3.58 14.04
CA ILE A 151 -31.20 2.54 13.02
C ILE A 151 -31.06 1.19 13.72
N PRO A 152 -31.99 0.23 13.48
CA PRO A 152 -31.90 -1.08 14.09
C PRO A 152 -30.62 -1.78 13.66
N VAL A 153 -29.93 -2.40 14.63
CA VAL A 153 -28.70 -3.16 14.37
C VAL A 153 -29.09 -4.54 13.80
N ASP A 154 -28.54 -4.89 12.64
CA ASP A 154 -28.72 -6.20 12.03
C ASP A 154 -27.44 -7.03 12.19
N TYR A 155 -27.42 -7.89 13.20
CA TYR A 155 -26.29 -8.77 13.47
C TYR A 155 -26.05 -9.86 12.41
N THR A 156 -26.94 -9.99 11.43
CA THR A 156 -26.81 -10.96 10.33
C THR A 156 -26.14 -10.39 9.09
N ALA A 157 -25.81 -9.11 9.10
CA ALA A 157 -25.16 -8.41 8.00
C ALA A 157 -23.70 -8.03 8.32
N GLU A 158 -22.91 -7.81 7.26
CA GLU A 158 -21.54 -7.31 7.36
C GLU A 158 -21.53 -5.97 8.13
N THR A 159 -20.56 -5.78 9.04
CA THR A 159 -20.50 -4.62 9.97
C THR A 159 -21.80 -4.34 10.74
N CYS A 160 -22.56 -5.40 10.98
CA CYS A 160 -23.89 -5.38 11.60
C CYS A 160 -24.92 -4.49 10.87
N ALA A 161 -24.70 -4.25 9.56
CA ALA A 161 -25.40 -3.26 8.72
C ALA A 161 -25.80 -2.02 9.51
N LEU A 162 -24.88 -1.48 10.31
CA LEU A 162 -25.13 -0.29 11.08
C LEU A 162 -25.35 0.84 10.08
N GLY A 163 -26.62 1.15 9.80
CA GLY A 163 -26.94 2.19 8.86
C GLY A 163 -26.29 3.47 9.36
N PHE A 164 -25.50 4.08 8.51
CA PHE A 164 -24.74 5.25 8.89
C PHE A 164 -25.69 6.44 9.00
N CYS A 165 -25.45 7.34 9.95
CA CYS A 165 -26.08 8.66 9.88
C CYS A 165 -25.73 9.41 8.60
N THR A 166 -24.64 9.02 7.93
CA THR A 166 -24.31 9.53 6.59
C THR A 166 -25.38 9.13 5.58
N SER A 167 -26.07 8.00 5.74
CA SER A 167 -27.15 7.60 4.81
C SER A 167 -28.46 8.38 5.00
N THR A 168 -28.74 8.88 6.22
CA THR A 168 -29.96 9.63 6.53
C THR A 168 -29.78 11.13 6.32
N HIS A 169 -28.58 11.66 6.54
CA HIS A 169 -28.27 13.07 6.39
C HIS A 169 -27.50 13.33 5.08
N PRO A 170 -28.14 13.96 4.06
CA PRO A 170 -27.54 14.10 2.74
C PRO A 170 -26.24 14.89 2.74
N VAL A 171 -26.09 15.87 3.65
CA VAL A 171 -24.86 16.64 3.80
C VAL A 171 -23.70 15.76 4.27
N LEU A 172 -23.94 14.85 5.23
CA LEU A 172 -22.94 13.91 5.72
C LEU A 172 -22.62 12.85 4.66
N ALA A 173 -23.62 12.37 3.92
CA ALA A 173 -23.44 11.46 2.78
C ALA A 173 -22.52 12.05 1.71
N ILE A 174 -22.80 13.29 1.30
CA ILE A 174 -22.00 14.01 0.31
C ILE A 174 -20.59 14.23 0.84
N TRP A 175 -20.44 14.65 2.10
CA TRP A 175 -19.14 14.87 2.69
C TRP A 175 -18.28 13.59 2.73
N ASP A 176 -18.83 12.50 3.26
CA ASP A 176 -18.17 11.18 3.31
C ASP A 176 -17.82 10.67 1.90
N SER A 177 -18.73 10.77 0.94
CA SER A 177 -18.46 10.37 -0.44
C SER A 177 -17.37 11.24 -1.09
N TRP A 178 -17.41 12.57 -0.90
CA TRP A 178 -16.55 13.48 -1.65
C TRP A 178 -15.21 13.74 -0.96
N ALA A 179 -15.26 14.20 0.30
CA ALA A 179 -14.08 14.60 1.05
C ALA A 179 -13.24 13.40 1.49
N ASP A 180 -13.89 12.32 1.91
CA ASP A 180 -13.21 11.19 2.54
C ASP A 180 -12.86 10.08 1.53
N ASN A 181 -13.52 10.05 0.36
CA ASN A 181 -13.30 9.03 -0.66
C ASN A 181 -12.85 9.60 -2.03
N ILE A 182 -13.72 10.33 -2.74
CA ILE A 182 -13.45 10.79 -4.12
C ILE A 182 -12.19 11.67 -4.19
N ILE A 183 -12.11 12.73 -3.39
CA ILE A 183 -11.00 13.69 -3.45
C ILE A 183 -9.65 13.01 -3.16
N PRO A 184 -9.50 12.18 -2.10
CA PRO A 184 -8.28 11.40 -1.87
C PRO A 184 -7.93 10.49 -3.05
N ILE A 185 -8.87 9.72 -3.60
CA ILE A 185 -8.62 8.81 -4.74
C ILE A 185 -8.12 9.59 -5.95
N PHE A 186 -8.80 10.69 -6.32
CA PHE A 186 -8.38 11.53 -7.43
C PHE A 186 -7.01 12.16 -7.19
N THR A 187 -6.75 12.61 -5.97
CA THR A 187 -5.43 13.15 -5.58
C THR A 187 -4.34 12.10 -5.78
N ILE A 188 -4.55 10.86 -5.32
CA ILE A 188 -3.63 9.75 -5.52
C ILE A 188 -3.33 9.55 -7.02
N VAL A 189 -4.39 9.47 -7.85
CA VAL A 189 -4.26 9.22 -9.29
C VAL A 189 -3.56 10.37 -10.01
N ILE A 190 -4.02 11.61 -9.82
CA ILE A 190 -3.49 12.80 -10.49
C ILE A 190 -2.02 13.00 -10.15
N PHE A 191 -1.65 12.97 -8.86
CA PHE A 191 -0.26 13.17 -8.47
C PHE A 191 0.65 12.01 -8.88
N SER A 192 0.12 10.79 -8.95
CA SER A 192 0.87 9.63 -9.46
C SER A 192 1.15 9.71 -10.96
N ILE A 193 0.14 10.08 -11.76
CA ILE A 193 0.30 10.31 -13.20
C ILE A 193 1.25 11.48 -13.45
N ALA A 194 1.07 12.60 -12.74
CA ALA A 194 1.92 13.77 -12.85
C ALA A 194 3.38 13.46 -12.49
N LEU A 195 3.61 12.64 -11.46
CA LEU A 195 4.93 12.18 -11.07
C LEU A 195 5.60 11.38 -12.20
N ILE A 196 4.90 10.43 -12.83
CA ILE A 196 5.42 9.65 -13.97
C ILE A 196 5.72 10.56 -15.16
N GLY A 197 4.76 11.42 -15.53
CA GLY A 197 4.90 12.32 -16.66
C GLY A 197 6.13 13.21 -16.52
N ARG A 198 6.33 13.80 -15.33
CA ARG A 198 7.53 14.62 -15.05
C ARG A 198 8.81 13.80 -14.97
N ILE A 199 8.77 12.60 -14.39
CA ILE A 199 9.90 11.66 -14.39
C ILE A 199 10.33 11.39 -15.84
N TRP A 200 9.38 11.07 -16.73
CA TRP A 200 9.66 10.80 -18.13
C TRP A 200 10.20 12.03 -18.87
N TYR A 201 9.58 13.19 -18.69
CA TYR A 201 10.04 14.45 -19.27
C TYR A 201 11.46 14.81 -18.81
N SER A 202 11.74 14.68 -17.51
CA SER A 202 13.06 14.91 -16.92
C SER A 202 14.12 13.97 -17.50
N LYS A 203 13.77 12.71 -17.77
CA LYS A 203 14.68 11.74 -18.40
C LYS A 203 15.08 12.19 -19.80
N TYR A 204 14.11 12.68 -20.58
CA TYR A 204 14.34 13.13 -21.95
C TYR A 204 15.22 14.38 -21.98
N ARG A 205 14.94 15.36 -21.11
CA ARG A 205 15.62 16.66 -21.13
C ARG A 205 17.04 16.62 -20.56
N MET A 206 17.27 15.88 -19.47
CA MET A 206 18.49 16.12 -18.68
C MET A 206 19.68 15.24 -19.01
N GLY A 207 19.58 14.16 -19.79
CA GLY A 207 20.73 13.36 -20.30
C GLY A 207 21.76 12.85 -19.26
N GLN A 208 21.63 13.20 -17.98
CA GLN A 208 22.65 13.04 -16.96
C GLN A 208 22.38 11.81 -16.11
N ARG A 209 23.48 11.22 -15.62
CA ARG A 209 23.54 10.10 -14.67
C ARG A 209 23.06 10.47 -13.25
N PHE A 210 22.06 11.33 -13.12
CA PHE A 210 21.41 11.60 -11.83
C PHE A 210 20.91 10.26 -11.24
N GLN A 211 20.76 10.15 -9.91
CA GLN A 211 20.43 8.91 -9.15
C GLN A 211 19.04 8.29 -9.44
N TRP A 212 18.64 8.29 -10.70
CA TRP A 212 17.44 7.79 -11.34
C TRP A 212 16.99 6.41 -10.86
N ARG A 213 17.95 5.51 -10.59
CA ARG A 213 17.63 4.14 -10.21
C ARG A 213 16.93 4.06 -8.86
N ASN A 214 17.20 4.98 -7.94
CA ASN A 214 16.59 5.00 -6.61
C ASN A 214 15.21 5.66 -6.67
N TYR A 215 15.09 6.83 -7.30
CA TYR A 215 13.80 7.53 -7.45
C TYR A 215 12.76 6.73 -8.22
N LYS A 216 13.15 5.98 -9.26
CA LYS A 216 12.22 5.14 -10.03
C LYS A 216 11.52 4.07 -9.20
N LYS A 217 12.24 3.42 -8.29
CA LYS A 217 11.70 2.31 -7.51
C LYS A 217 10.68 2.82 -6.49
N MET A 218 11.02 3.94 -5.85
CA MET A 218 10.12 4.61 -4.94
C MET A 218 8.87 5.14 -5.67
N ALA A 219 9.02 5.74 -6.85
CA ALA A 219 7.88 6.16 -7.67
C ALA A 219 6.98 4.99 -8.08
N PHE A 220 7.57 3.85 -8.44
CA PHE A 220 6.84 2.64 -8.81
C PHE A 220 6.00 2.07 -7.66
N GLN A 221 6.48 2.14 -6.42
CA GLN A 221 5.72 1.73 -5.24
C GLN A 221 4.39 2.47 -5.14
N LEU A 222 4.45 3.80 -5.19
CA LEU A 222 3.26 4.62 -5.04
C LEU A 222 2.32 4.39 -6.21
N LEU A 223 2.86 4.35 -7.42
CA LEU A 223 2.08 4.07 -8.62
C LEU A 223 1.34 2.75 -8.53
N SER A 224 2.01 1.69 -8.06
CA SER A 224 1.38 0.39 -7.86
C SER A 224 0.24 0.47 -6.85
N ILE A 225 0.41 1.23 -5.76
CA ILE A 225 -0.65 1.48 -4.77
C ILE A 225 -1.80 2.29 -5.41
N SER A 226 -1.49 3.32 -6.18
CA SER A 226 -2.47 4.16 -6.88
C SER A 226 -3.31 3.38 -7.86
N PHE A 227 -2.71 2.44 -8.60
CA PHE A 227 -3.47 1.53 -9.47
C PHE A 227 -4.40 0.63 -8.68
N LEU A 228 -3.98 0.11 -7.52
CA LEU A 228 -4.86 -0.68 -6.65
C LEU A 228 -6.06 0.15 -6.20
N TYR A 229 -5.85 1.37 -5.69
CA TYR A 229 -6.96 2.26 -5.30
C TYR A 229 -7.88 2.58 -6.46
N PHE A 230 -7.33 2.92 -7.62
CA PHE A 230 -8.15 3.26 -8.78
C PHE A 230 -8.97 2.06 -9.26
N PHE A 231 -8.40 0.88 -9.44
CA PHE A 231 -9.18 -0.24 -9.98
C PHE A 231 -10.14 -0.86 -8.96
N ILE A 232 -9.79 -0.83 -7.67
CA ILE A 232 -10.55 -1.53 -6.64
C ILE A 232 -11.59 -0.61 -5.97
N CYS A 233 -11.25 0.64 -5.62
CA CYS A 233 -12.19 1.53 -4.93
C CYS A 233 -13.14 2.27 -5.89
N TRP A 234 -12.67 2.62 -7.09
CA TRP A 234 -13.42 3.45 -8.03
C TRP A 234 -14.83 2.93 -8.32
N PRO A 235 -15.05 1.62 -8.56
CA PRO A 235 -16.38 1.13 -8.85
C PRO A 235 -17.35 1.28 -7.68
N SER A 236 -16.92 0.95 -6.45
CA SER A 236 -17.71 1.17 -5.24
C SER A 236 -18.01 2.65 -5.00
N THR A 237 -17.05 3.54 -5.24
CA THR A 237 -17.25 4.98 -5.06
C THR A 237 -18.28 5.52 -6.05
N ILE A 238 -18.23 5.11 -7.33
CA ILE A 238 -19.25 5.52 -8.32
C ILE A 238 -20.65 5.08 -7.89
N LEU A 239 -20.81 3.82 -7.47
CA LEU A 239 -22.11 3.31 -7.05
C LEU A 239 -22.62 4.00 -5.79
N TYR A 240 -21.75 4.19 -4.79
CA TYR A 240 -22.10 4.92 -3.58
C TYR A 240 -22.59 6.34 -3.90
N THR A 241 -21.86 7.05 -4.75
CA THR A 241 -22.28 8.37 -5.23
C THR A 241 -23.60 8.30 -6.00
N ALA A 242 -23.81 7.31 -6.88
CA ALA A 242 -25.07 7.15 -7.59
C ALA A 242 -26.25 6.91 -6.63
N TYR A 243 -26.07 6.11 -5.57
CA TYR A 243 -27.07 5.92 -4.52
C TYR A 243 -27.37 7.24 -3.80
N THR A 244 -26.36 8.07 -3.52
CA THR A 244 -26.57 9.39 -2.90
C THR A 244 -27.36 10.36 -3.81
N PHE A 245 -27.38 10.12 -5.13
CA PHE A 245 -28.18 10.85 -6.11
C PHE A 245 -29.53 10.19 -6.44
N GLY A 246 -29.97 9.21 -5.65
CA GLY A 246 -31.30 8.61 -5.76
C GLY A 246 -31.38 7.37 -6.66
N LEU A 247 -30.24 6.77 -7.06
CA LEU A 247 -30.26 5.43 -7.65
C LEU A 247 -30.80 4.44 -6.62
N SER A 248 -31.74 3.57 -7.02
CA SER A 248 -32.24 2.51 -6.11
C SER A 248 -31.12 1.56 -5.71
N TYR A 249 -31.08 1.17 -4.43
CA TYR A 249 -30.11 0.20 -3.90
C TYR A 249 -30.22 -1.18 -4.56
N ASP A 250 -31.40 -1.53 -5.11
CA ASP A 250 -31.61 -2.78 -5.86
C ASP A 250 -30.70 -2.88 -7.10
N ILE A 251 -30.27 -1.72 -7.63
CA ILE A 251 -29.41 -1.65 -8.80
C ILE A 251 -27.95 -1.79 -8.34
N GLY A 252 -27.42 -3.00 -8.43
CA GLY A 252 -25.99 -3.26 -8.25
C GLY A 252 -25.51 -3.43 -6.81
N SER A 253 -26.41 -3.61 -5.83
CA SER A 253 -26.06 -3.90 -4.43
C SER A 253 -25.10 -5.09 -4.29
N ASP A 254 -25.37 -6.19 -5.00
CA ASP A 254 -24.49 -7.35 -5.11
C ASP A 254 -23.05 -6.98 -5.48
N TYR A 255 -22.91 -6.08 -6.46
CA TYR A 255 -21.62 -5.63 -6.93
C TYR A 255 -20.98 -4.66 -5.94
N PHE A 256 -21.76 -3.77 -5.34
CA PHE A 256 -21.30 -2.84 -4.31
C PHE A 256 -20.67 -3.59 -3.12
N ILE A 257 -21.37 -4.59 -2.58
CA ILE A 257 -20.89 -5.44 -1.47
C ILE A 257 -19.60 -6.17 -1.87
N ASN A 258 -19.55 -6.75 -3.07
CA ASN A 258 -18.34 -7.42 -3.55
C ASN A 258 -17.17 -6.43 -3.74
N SER A 259 -17.43 -5.25 -4.30
CA SER A 259 -16.41 -4.20 -4.50
C SER A 259 -15.86 -3.71 -3.17
N PHE A 260 -16.72 -3.53 -2.17
CA PHE A 260 -16.34 -3.19 -0.81
C PHE A 260 -15.46 -4.29 -0.20
N TYR A 261 -15.86 -5.56 -0.34
CA TYR A 261 -15.02 -6.71 0.04
C TYR A 261 -13.62 -6.70 -0.63
N PHE A 262 -13.54 -6.35 -1.92
CA PHE A 262 -12.25 -6.26 -2.60
C PHE A 262 -11.40 -5.07 -2.15
N SER A 263 -12.00 -3.99 -1.65
CA SER A 263 -11.28 -2.81 -1.15
C SER A 263 -10.33 -3.14 0.02
N TYR A 264 -10.67 -4.12 0.86
CA TYR A 264 -9.81 -4.62 1.93
C TYR A 264 -8.47 -5.18 1.42
N PHE A 265 -8.42 -5.67 0.17
CA PHE A 265 -7.18 -6.15 -0.43
C PHE A 265 -6.17 -5.03 -0.64
N ILE A 266 -6.58 -3.77 -0.70
CA ILE A 266 -5.63 -2.66 -0.77
C ILE A 266 -4.76 -2.65 0.49
N THR A 267 -5.37 -2.75 1.66
CA THR A 267 -4.65 -2.81 2.94
C THR A 267 -3.81 -4.08 3.05
N LEU A 268 -4.36 -5.24 2.64
CA LEU A 268 -3.64 -6.52 2.64
C LEU A 268 -2.45 -6.55 1.67
N LEU A 269 -2.53 -5.86 0.52
CA LEU A 269 -1.48 -5.87 -0.50
C LEU A 269 -0.41 -4.78 -0.30
N THR A 270 -0.76 -3.69 0.40
CA THR A 270 0.12 -2.55 0.67
C THR A 270 1.49 -2.93 1.26
N PRO A 271 1.60 -3.81 2.28
CA PRO A 271 2.91 -4.18 2.80
C PRO A 271 3.75 -4.92 1.76
N PHE A 272 3.18 -5.81 0.94
CA PHE A 272 3.93 -6.51 -0.12
C PHE A 272 4.47 -5.55 -1.17
N VAL A 273 3.64 -4.61 -1.63
CA VAL A 273 4.06 -3.57 -2.58
C VAL A 273 5.18 -2.72 -1.99
N SER A 274 5.08 -2.42 -0.70
CA SER A 274 6.13 -1.72 0.05
C SER A 274 7.41 -2.54 0.16
N ILE A 275 7.31 -3.88 0.23
CA ILE A 275 8.50 -4.75 0.25
C ILE A 275 9.29 -4.70 -1.03
N VAL A 276 8.57 -4.85 -2.15
CA VAL A 276 9.19 -4.88 -3.48
C VAL A 276 9.88 -3.55 -3.80
N ALA A 277 9.43 -2.46 -3.17
CA ALA A 277 9.93 -1.12 -3.41
C ALA A 277 11.28 -0.79 -2.77
N LEU A 278 11.68 -1.42 -1.65
CA LEU A 278 12.93 -1.07 -0.97
C LEU A 278 14.16 -1.71 -1.62
N PRO A 279 15.02 -0.92 -2.30
CA PRO A 279 16.20 -1.45 -2.95
C PRO A 279 17.25 -1.96 -1.96
N GLU A 280 17.36 -1.36 -0.79
CA GLU A 280 18.36 -1.68 0.23
C GLU A 280 18.14 -3.10 0.77
N LEU A 281 16.88 -3.45 0.99
CA LEU A 281 16.50 -4.77 1.48
C LEU A 281 16.86 -5.84 0.44
N ARG A 282 16.55 -5.59 -0.84
CA ARG A 282 16.89 -6.50 -1.93
C ARG A 282 18.40 -6.76 -2.02
N GLY A 283 19.23 -5.76 -1.72
CA GLY A 283 20.68 -5.91 -1.64
C GLY A 283 21.12 -6.90 -0.54
N LYS A 284 20.45 -6.87 0.62
CA LYS A 284 20.73 -7.81 1.74
C LYS A 284 20.21 -9.22 1.48
N PHE A 285 19.09 -9.38 0.75
CA PHE A 285 18.56 -10.70 0.40
C PHE A 285 19.26 -11.38 -0.79
N GLN A 286 19.87 -10.60 -1.69
CA GLN A 286 20.63 -11.16 -2.82
C GLN A 286 21.73 -12.17 -2.42
N PRO A 287 22.59 -11.93 -1.41
CA PRO A 287 23.59 -12.93 -1.01
C PRO A 287 22.96 -14.21 -0.44
N LEU A 288 21.85 -14.13 0.31
CA LEU A 288 21.12 -15.31 0.79
C LEU A 288 20.59 -16.15 -0.38
N LEU A 289 20.01 -15.50 -1.40
CA LEU A 289 19.55 -16.16 -2.62
C LEU A 289 20.72 -16.73 -3.45
N ARG A 290 21.86 -16.05 -3.49
CA ARG A 290 23.07 -16.55 -4.16
C ARG A 290 23.66 -17.76 -3.45
N LEU A 291 23.64 -17.80 -2.11
CA LEU A 291 24.06 -18.95 -1.32
C LEU A 291 23.15 -20.16 -1.58
N TYR A 292 21.84 -19.95 -1.63
CA TYR A 292 20.89 -21.00 -2.04
C TYR A 292 21.16 -21.49 -3.47
N ARG A 293 21.44 -20.58 -4.41
CA ARG A 293 21.74 -20.93 -5.80
C ARG A 293 23.08 -21.66 -5.98
N ARG A 294 24.10 -21.33 -5.18
CA ARG A 294 25.40 -22.03 -5.17
C ARG A 294 25.33 -23.45 -4.61
N ARG A 295 24.30 -23.78 -3.83
CA ARG A 295 24.07 -25.13 -3.30
C ARG A 295 23.34 -26.05 -4.27
N ARG A 296 22.89 -25.58 -5.44
CA ARG A 296 22.53 -26.50 -6.52
C ARG A 296 23.84 -27.03 -7.11
N PRO A 297 24.16 -28.33 -6.97
CA PRO A 297 25.33 -28.89 -7.62
C PRO A 297 25.18 -28.59 -9.10
N THR A 298 26.11 -27.82 -9.65
CA THR A 298 26.25 -27.72 -11.09
C THR A 298 26.50 -29.15 -11.53
N VAL A 299 25.51 -29.80 -12.14
CA VAL A 299 25.72 -31.03 -12.89
C VAL A 299 26.61 -30.59 -14.03
N VAL A 300 27.93 -30.69 -13.82
CA VAL A 300 28.90 -30.55 -14.88
C VAL A 300 28.57 -31.72 -15.80
N PRO A 301 28.08 -31.49 -17.03
CA PRO A 301 27.95 -32.59 -17.97
C PRO A 301 29.33 -33.22 -18.05
N GLU A 302 29.40 -34.50 -17.71
CA GLU A 302 30.60 -35.31 -17.82
C GLU A 302 30.96 -35.30 -19.31
N THR A 303 31.81 -34.34 -19.70
CA THR A 303 32.48 -34.39 -20.99
C THR A 303 33.36 -35.62 -20.91
N ILE A 304 32.86 -36.72 -21.48
CA ILE A 304 33.62 -37.91 -21.83
C ILE A 304 34.81 -37.41 -22.65
N GLY A 305 35.95 -37.29 -21.97
CA GLY A 305 37.19 -36.86 -22.58
C GLY A 305 37.65 -37.97 -23.53
N MET A 306 37.47 -37.75 -24.83
CA MET A 306 38.38 -38.34 -25.80
C MET A 306 39.75 -37.69 -25.58
N THR A 307 40.60 -38.40 -24.86
CA THR A 307 42.03 -38.15 -24.72
C THR A 307 42.68 -38.18 -26.10
N ARG A 308 42.79 -37.02 -26.74
CA ARG A 308 43.65 -36.85 -27.92
C ARG A 308 45.07 -36.55 -27.46
N SER A 309 45.80 -37.64 -27.31
CA SER A 309 47.26 -37.72 -27.34
C SER A 309 47.84 -37.04 -28.59
N LYS A 310 49.10 -36.56 -28.47
CA LYS A 310 50.01 -35.99 -29.49
C LYS A 310 49.77 -34.53 -29.88
N ASP A 311 50.76 -33.65 -30.05
CA ASP A 311 52.20 -33.84 -30.15
C ASP A 311 52.96 -32.53 -29.83
N ARG A 312 54.05 -32.73 -29.10
CA ARG A 312 55.34 -32.02 -29.04
C ARG A 312 55.71 -31.14 -30.25
N ARG A 313 55.85 -29.83 -30.04
CA ARG A 313 56.85 -28.91 -30.67
C ARG A 313 57.06 -27.73 -29.69
N THR A 314 58.05 -27.73 -28.79
CA THR A 314 59.47 -27.35 -29.03
C THR A 314 59.75 -26.71 -30.38
N ALA A 315 59.92 -25.38 -30.40
CA ALA A 315 61.14 -24.72 -30.86
C ALA A 315 61.00 -23.18 -30.77
N GLU A 316 62.03 -22.56 -30.20
CA GLU A 316 62.63 -21.28 -30.62
C GLU A 316 61.73 -20.05 -30.82
N ARG A 317 61.87 -19.08 -29.91
CA ARG A 317 62.43 -17.78 -30.29
C ARG A 317 62.98 -17.01 -29.10
N THR A 318 64.27 -17.18 -28.90
CA THR A 318 65.20 -16.14 -28.47
C THR A 318 65.03 -14.90 -29.35
N GLY A 319 65.04 -13.71 -28.74
CA GLY A 319 64.82 -12.45 -29.42
C GLY A 319 65.10 -11.26 -28.52
N THR A 320 66.36 -11.10 -28.18
CA THR A 320 67.06 -9.87 -27.79
C THR A 320 66.48 -8.58 -28.39
N GLY A 321 66.41 -7.52 -27.57
CA GLY A 321 66.13 -6.17 -28.02
C GLY A 321 66.33 -5.15 -26.90
N ALA A 322 67.59 -4.79 -26.64
CA ALA A 322 67.97 -3.58 -25.93
C ALA A 322 67.67 -2.32 -26.77
N VAL A 323 67.87 -1.14 -26.17
CA VAL A 323 68.31 0.15 -26.76
C VAL A 323 67.36 1.34 -26.49
N VAL A 324 67.84 2.20 -25.57
CA VAL A 324 67.96 3.67 -25.60
C VAL A 324 66.71 4.55 -25.39
N GLY A 325 66.88 5.50 -24.47
CA GLY A 325 66.05 6.70 -24.27
C GLY A 325 66.20 7.24 -22.87
#